data_AF-A0A967FFB0-F1
#
_entry.id   AF-A0A967FFB0-F1
#
_cell.length_a   1.000
_cell.length_b   1.000
_cell.length_c   1.000
_cell.angle_alpha   90.00
_cell.angle_beta   90.00
_cell.angle_gamma   90.00
#
_symmetry.space_group_name_H-M   'P 1'
#
loop_
_entity.id
_entity.type
_entity.pdbx_description
1 polymer ?
#
loop_
_entity_poly.entity_id
_entity_poly.type
_entity_poly.pdbx_seq_one_letter_code
_entity_poly.pdbx_strand_id
1 'polypeptide(L)'
;RKTAKKVAKACGYTGQIAETWDFYHAPAEDYITVLSRLSEDHQRVMIVGHNPNLEDLLEMLTGQPEVMPTATLAQVTLPIQQWGNLSPKTKGSLVNLWRPKELPN
;
A
#
# COMPACT_ATOMS: atom_id res chain seq x y z
N ARG A 1 5.76 7.97 -9.11
CA ARG A 1 5.02 9.17 -9.65
C ARG A 1 4.13 8.90 -10.88
N LYS A 2 4.66 8.55 -12.07
CA LYS A 2 3.84 8.38 -13.30
C LYS A 2 2.72 7.34 -13.12
N THR A 3 3.02 6.21 -12.46
CA THR A 3 2.04 5.15 -12.16
C THR A 3 0.89 5.65 -11.29
N ALA A 4 1.18 6.38 -10.20
CA ALA A 4 0.15 6.94 -9.31
C ALA A 4 -0.83 7.85 -10.08
N LYS A 5 -0.33 8.71 -10.96
CA LYS A 5 -1.18 9.57 -11.82
C LYS A 5 -2.05 8.77 -12.78
N LYS A 6 -1.51 7.70 -13.39
CA LYS A 6 -2.28 6.82 -14.29
C LYS A 6 -3.41 6.11 -13.54
N VAL A 7 -3.10 5.56 -12.36
CA VAL A 7 -4.09 4.87 -11.52
C VAL A 7 -5.17 5.84 -11.06
N ALA A 8 -4.80 6.99 -10.50
CA ALA A 8 -5.75 8.00 -10.04
C ALA A 8 -6.71 8.43 -11.15
N LYS A 9 -6.19 8.67 -12.37
CA LYS A 9 -7.02 8.97 -13.54
C LYS A 9 -7.96 7.82 -13.90
N ALA A 10 -7.46 6.59 -13.92
CA ALA A 10 -8.23 5.41 -14.34
C ALA A 10 -9.36 5.07 -13.35
N CYS A 11 -9.15 5.25 -12.05
CA CYS A 11 -10.17 5.00 -11.03
C CYS A 11 -11.03 6.23 -10.69
N GLY A 12 -10.85 7.36 -11.40
CA GLY A 12 -11.60 8.59 -11.14
C GLY A 12 -11.28 9.25 -9.80
N TYR A 13 -10.11 8.97 -9.22
CA TYR A 13 -9.69 9.58 -7.95
C TYR A 13 -9.39 11.07 -8.14
N THR A 14 -10.14 11.92 -7.43
CA THR A 14 -10.03 13.38 -7.47
C THR A 14 -9.34 13.97 -6.22
N GLY A 15 -8.92 13.12 -5.28
CA GLY A 15 -8.25 13.54 -4.05
C GLY A 15 -6.77 13.88 -4.24
N GLN A 16 -6.10 14.17 -3.13
CA GLN A 16 -4.69 14.54 -3.12
C GLN A 16 -3.80 13.32 -3.36
N ILE A 17 -2.90 13.42 -4.34
CA ILE A 17 -1.77 12.49 -4.47
C ILE A 17 -0.61 13.10 -3.68
N ALA A 18 -0.34 12.57 -2.49
CA ALA A 18 0.84 12.92 -1.72
C ALA A 18 2.07 12.18 -2.28
N GLU A 19 3.16 12.92 -2.46
CA GLU A 19 4.47 12.35 -2.80
C GLU A 19 5.34 12.45 -1.55
N THR A 20 5.96 11.34 -1.14
CA THR A 20 6.98 11.34 -0.08
C THR A 20 8.25 10.66 -0.58
N TRP A 21 9.39 11.24 -0.19
CA TRP A 21 10.71 10.65 -0.40
C TRP A 21 11.03 9.60 0.67
N ASP A 22 10.27 9.58 1.77
CA ASP A 22 10.41 8.62 2.86
C ASP A 22 10.10 7.19 2.45
N PHE A 23 9.66 6.94 1.21
CA PHE A 23 9.46 5.61 0.64
C PHE A 23 10.61 5.18 -0.29
N TYR A 24 11.57 6.07 -0.56
CA TYR A 24 12.71 5.78 -1.42
C TYR A 24 13.81 5.08 -0.60
N HIS A 25 14.04 3.80 -0.89
CA HIS A 25 14.96 2.91 -0.14
C HIS A 25 14.62 2.72 1.35
N ALA A 26 13.38 3.01 1.75
CA ALA A 26 12.98 2.96 3.14
C ALA A 26 12.54 1.56 3.56
N PRO A 27 13.01 1.00 4.68
CA PRO A 27 12.52 -0.26 5.22
C PRO A 27 10.99 -0.28 5.38
N ALA A 28 10.38 -1.47 5.40
CA ALA A 28 8.94 -1.61 5.59
C ALA A 28 8.41 -0.90 6.86
N GLU A 29 9.24 -0.73 7.90
CA GLU A 29 8.88 0.00 9.12
C GLU A 29 8.64 1.51 8.89
N ASP A 30 9.33 2.11 7.92
CA ASP A 30 9.14 3.53 7.59
C ASP A 30 7.77 3.75 6.93
N TYR A 31 7.30 2.77 6.13
CA TYR A 31 5.94 2.80 5.59
C TYR A 31 4.90 2.80 6.72
N ILE A 32 5.08 1.95 7.73
CA ILE A 32 4.20 1.92 8.91
C ILE A 32 4.20 3.29 9.61
N THR A 33 5.37 3.90 9.78
CA THR A 33 5.53 5.20 10.44
C THR A 33 4.84 6.34 9.67
N VAL A 34 4.91 6.33 8.33
CA VAL A 34 4.21 7.33 7.52
C VAL A 34 2.70 7.10 7.56
N LEU A 35 2.27 5.84 7.40
CA LEU A 35 0.85 5.49 7.40
C LEU A 35 0.18 5.78 8.74
N SER A 36 0.87 5.58 9.86
CA SER A 36 0.31 5.84 11.19
C SER A 36 0.09 7.32 11.50
N ARG A 37 0.61 8.22 10.66
CA ARG A 37 0.43 9.68 10.78
C ARG A 37 -0.70 10.23 9.91
N LEU A 38 -1.39 9.39 9.15
CA LEU A 38 -2.49 9.82 8.28
C LEU A 38 -3.69 10.30 9.10
N SER A 39 -4.43 11.29 8.58
CA SER A 39 -5.71 11.70 9.17
C SER A 39 -6.75 10.59 9.06
N GLU A 40 -7.58 10.45 10.09
CA GLU A 40 -8.69 9.49 10.16
C GLU A 40 -9.81 9.74 9.13
N ASP A 41 -9.80 10.91 8.49
CA ASP A 41 -10.68 11.19 7.35
C ASP A 41 -10.40 10.25 6.16
N HIS A 42 -9.19 9.66 6.10
CA HIS A 42 -8.80 8.74 5.03
C HIS A 42 -9.19 7.30 5.37
N GLN A 43 -10.39 6.87 5.01
CA GLN A 43 -10.83 5.49 5.26
C GLN A 43 -10.07 4.43 4.42
N ARG A 44 -9.40 4.84 3.34
CA ARG A 44 -8.62 3.97 2.46
C ARG A 44 -7.48 4.77 1.83
N VAL A 45 -6.30 4.16 1.77
CA VAL A 45 -5.15 4.71 1.04
C VAL A 45 -4.58 3.69 0.06
N MET A 46 -3.96 4.18 -1.01
CA MET A 46 -3.19 3.38 -1.95
C MET A 46 -1.76 3.88 -1.98
N ILE A 47 -0.82 2.97 -1.80
CA ILE A 47 0.62 3.26 -1.87
C ILE A 47 1.11 2.84 -3.25
N VAL A 48 1.89 3.71 -3.90
CA VAL A 48 2.55 3.40 -5.18
C VAL A 48 4.05 3.58 -5.00
N GLY A 49 4.75 2.46 -4.87
CA GLY A 49 6.18 2.39 -4.59
C GLY A 49 6.92 1.40 -5.48
N HIS A 50 8.05 0.92 -4.98
CA HIS A 50 8.94 -0.03 -5.67
C HIS A 50 9.16 -1.27 -4.80
N ASN A 51 9.45 -2.39 -5.46
CA ASN A 51 9.94 -3.60 -4.78
C ASN A 51 11.46 -3.49 -4.58
N PRO A 52 12.04 -4.17 -3.57
CA PRO A 52 11.41 -5.16 -2.68
C PRO A 52 10.52 -4.57 -1.59
N ASN A 53 10.63 -3.26 -1.31
CA ASN A 53 10.02 -2.62 -0.13
C ASN A 53 8.50 -2.82 -0.01
N LEU A 54 7.76 -2.87 -1.13
CA LEU A 54 6.32 -3.18 -1.11
C LEU A 54 6.00 -4.65 -0.78
N GLU A 55 6.84 -5.59 -1.22
CA GLU A 55 6.71 -7.02 -0.87
C GLU A 55 6.98 -7.20 0.63
N ASP A 56 8.04 -6.56 1.14
CA ASP A 56 8.38 -6.58 2.57
C ASP A 56 7.26 -5.96 3.42
N LEU A 57 6.66 -4.84 2.97
CA LEU A 57 5.52 -4.22 3.64
C LEU A 57 4.30 -5.15 3.65
N LEU A 58 4.01 -5.79 2.53
CA LEU A 58 2.89 -6.73 2.41
C LEU A 58 3.08 -7.91 3.35
N GLU A 59 4.28 -8.50 3.39
CA GLU A 59 4.62 -9.59 4.31
C GLU A 59 4.52 -9.11 5.78
N MET A 60 5.02 -7.93 6.11
CA MET A 60 4.93 -7.38 7.46
C MET A 60 3.48 -7.25 7.94
N LEU A 61 2.61 -6.68 7.08
CA LEU A 61 1.22 -6.41 7.38
C LEU A 61 0.36 -7.68 7.43
N THR A 62 0.66 -8.69 6.62
CA THR A 62 -0.24 -9.84 6.43
C THR A 62 0.33 -11.17 6.94
N GLY A 63 1.65 -11.22 7.17
CA GLY A 63 2.39 -12.46 7.43
C GLY A 63 2.52 -13.38 6.22
N GLN A 64 2.16 -12.92 5.01
CA GLN A 64 2.18 -13.70 3.78
C GLN A 64 3.17 -13.08 2.79
N PRO A 65 4.28 -13.75 2.47
CA PRO A 65 5.19 -13.31 1.42
C PRO A 65 4.55 -13.54 0.05
N GLU A 66 4.51 -12.50 -0.79
CA GLU A 66 3.92 -12.55 -2.12
C GLU A 66 4.85 -11.87 -3.14
N VAL A 67 5.03 -12.53 -4.28
CA VAL A 67 5.75 -11.91 -5.40
C VAL A 67 4.84 -10.92 -6.11
N MET A 68 5.32 -9.68 -6.24
CA MET A 68 4.57 -8.56 -6.83
C MET A 68 5.24 -8.04 -8.11
N PRO A 69 5.08 -8.70 -9.27
CA PRO A 69 5.53 -8.14 -10.54
C PRO A 69 5.04 -6.70 -10.76
N THR A 70 5.68 -5.96 -11.66
CA THR A 70 5.32 -4.56 -11.94
C THR A 70 3.82 -4.39 -12.16
N ALA A 71 3.21 -3.40 -11.51
CA ALA A 71 1.76 -3.13 -11.54
C ALA A 71 0.86 -4.22 -10.91
N THR A 72 1.42 -5.04 -10.01
CA THR A 72 0.60 -5.84 -9.08
C THR A 72 -0.09 -4.91 -8.07
N LEU A 73 -1.37 -5.19 -7.80
CA LEU A 73 -2.16 -4.50 -6.78
C LEU A 73 -2.53 -5.48 -5.68
N ALA A 74 -2.08 -5.21 -4.46
CA ALA A 74 -2.49 -5.93 -3.26
C ALA A 74 -3.48 -5.09 -2.46
N GLN A 75 -4.57 -5.70 -1.99
CA GLN A 75 -5.53 -5.07 -1.07
C GLN A 75 -5.42 -5.72 0.30
N VAL A 76 -5.04 -4.92 1.29
CA VAL A 76 -4.95 -5.36 2.69
C VAL A 76 -6.03 -4.68 3.51
N THR A 77 -6.72 -5.45 4.35
CA THR A 77 -7.58 -4.92 5.41
C THR A 77 -6.83 -4.97 6.73
N LEU A 78 -6.85 -3.87 7.47
CA LEU A 78 -6.15 -3.71 8.74
C LEU A 78 -7.16 -3.74 9.89
N PRO A 79 -6.91 -4.50 10.99
CA PRO A 79 -7.80 -4.54 12.15
C PRO A 79 -7.55 -3.34 13.07
N ILE A 80 -7.63 -2.12 12.53
CA ILE A 80 -7.40 -0.87 13.26
C ILE A 80 -8.63 0.02 13.12
N GLN A 81 -8.95 0.74 14.18
CA GLN A 81 -10.01 1.78 14.15
C GLN A 81 -9.48 3.12 13.63
N GLN A 82 -8.17 3.34 13.80
CA GLN A 82 -7.49 4.60 13.52
C GLN A 82 -6.11 4.33 12.94
N TRP A 83 -5.63 5.16 12.02
CA TRP A 83 -4.28 5.05 11.44
C TRP A 83 -3.20 5.10 12.51
N GLY A 84 -3.38 5.94 13.54
CA GLY A 84 -2.46 6.03 14.68
C GLY A 84 -2.22 4.71 15.43
N ASN A 85 -3.12 3.71 15.28
CA ASN A 85 -2.98 2.39 15.89
C ASN A 85 -2.20 1.40 15.02
N LEU A 86 -1.82 1.78 13.80
CA LEU A 86 -1.00 0.94 12.92
C LEU A 86 0.43 0.83 13.48
N SER A 87 0.91 -0.40 13.62
CA SER A 87 2.25 -0.71 14.11
C SER A 87 2.83 -1.91 13.36
N PRO A 88 4.16 -2.18 13.47
CA PRO A 88 4.75 -3.38 12.88
C PRO A 88 4.17 -4.70 13.42
N LYS A 89 3.48 -4.66 14.58
CA LYS A 89 2.81 -5.82 15.18
C LYS A 89 1.39 -6.04 14.66
N THR A 90 0.82 -5.06 13.95
CA THR A 90 -0.53 -5.17 13.39
C THR A 90 -0.59 -6.30 12.37
N LYS A 91 -1.59 -7.18 12.51
CA LYS A 91 -1.82 -8.31 11.60
C LYS A 91 -3.09 -8.10 10.79
N GLY A 92 -2.91 -7.49 9.63
CA GLY A 92 -3.92 -7.38 8.59
C GLY A 92 -4.18 -8.68 7.86
N SER A 93 -5.10 -8.63 6.91
CA SER A 93 -5.43 -9.74 6.02
C SER A 93 -5.34 -9.29 4.58
N LEU A 94 -4.63 -10.07 3.76
CA LEU A 94 -4.66 -9.93 2.30
C LEU A 94 -6.05 -10.36 1.81
N VAL A 95 -6.80 -9.42 1.25
CA VAL A 95 -8.17 -9.66 0.77
C VAL A 95 -8.17 -9.98 -0.72
N ASN A 96 -7.37 -9.26 -1.50
CA ASN A 96 -7.24 -9.47 -2.93
C ASN A 96 -5.82 -9.22 -3.40
N LEU A 97 -5.41 -9.93 -4.45
CA LEU A 97 -4.15 -9.75 -5.14
C LEU A 97 -4.38 -9.85 -6.65
N TRP A 98 -4.15 -8.75 -7.36
CA TRP A 98 -4.30 -8.70 -8.81
C TRP A 98 -2.95 -8.55 -9.47
N ARG A 99 -2.56 -9.54 -10.26
CA ARG A 99 -1.35 -9.49 -11.10
C ARG A 99 -1.75 -9.21 -12.54
N PRO A 100 -1.05 -8.34 -13.27
CA PRO A 100 -1.43 -7.99 -14.65
C PRO A 100 -1.60 -9.19 -15.59
N LYS A 101 -0.82 -10.26 -15.41
CA LYS A 101 -0.90 -11.47 -16.24
C LYS A 101 -2.08 -12.39 -15.91
N GLU A 102 -2.74 -12.18 -14.78
CA GLU A 102 -3.87 -12.99 -14.31
C GLU A 102 -5.21 -12.30 -14.57
N LEU A 103 -5.19 -11.05 -15.03
CA LEU A 103 -6.39 -10.30 -15.35
C LEU A 103 -6.95 -10.72 -16.72
N PRO A 104 -8.29 -10.79 -16.86
CA PRO A 104 -8.90 -11.00 -18.16
C PRO A 104 -8.58 -9.84 -19.10
N ASN A 105 -8.43 -10.17 -20.39
CA ASN A 105 -8.27 -9.17 -21.46
C ASN A 105 -9.56 -8.39 -21.71
#